data_AF-A0A5C6KQH3-F1
#
_entry.id   AF-A0A5C6KQH3-F1
#
_cell.length_a   1.000
_cell.length_b   1.000
_cell.length_c   1.000
_cell.angle_alpha   90.00
_cell.angle_beta   90.00
_cell.angle_gamma   90.00
#
_symmetry.space_group_name_H-M   'P 1'
#
loop_
_entity.id
_entity.type
_entity.pdbx_description
1 polymer ?
#
loop_
_entity_poly.entity_id
_entity_poly.type
_entity_poly.pdbx_seq_one_letter_code
_entity_poly.pdbx_strand_id
1 'polypeptide(L)'
;MQVRIKDIMIEKGVSSVNLADMIGVSKVTISNLINNKTMPSVETLEKIATALDVPMWQLFASKEEVQGEPADPNTITCPKCGTRFKMEE
;
A
#
# COMPACT_ATOMS: atom_id res chain seq x y z
N MET A 1 7.86 -7.13 8.91
CA MET A 1 6.94 -6.16 8.28
C MET A 1 7.34 -6.05 6.82
N GLN A 2 6.47 -6.41 5.88
CA GLN A 2 6.76 -6.32 4.44
C GLN A 2 6.08 -5.07 3.88
N VAL A 3 6.78 -4.35 3.00
CA VAL A 3 6.28 -3.14 2.34
C VAL A 3 6.10 -3.40 0.85
N ARG A 4 4.96 -2.97 0.30
CA ARG A 4 4.54 -3.22 -1.10
C ARG A 4 4.98 -2.10 -2.05
N ILE A 5 6.17 -1.55 -1.81
CA ILE A 5 6.70 -0.42 -2.60
C ILE A 5 6.88 -0.82 -4.06
N LYS A 6 7.27 -2.07 -4.32
CA LYS A 6 7.48 -2.60 -5.66
C LYS A 6 6.21 -2.54 -6.51
N ASP A 7 5.09 -3.00 -5.96
CA ASP A 7 3.80 -3.03 -6.63
C ASP A 7 3.34 -1.61 -6.97
N ILE A 8 3.39 -0.69 -5.99
CA ILE A 8 2.96 0.71 -6.18
C ILE A 8 3.82 1.40 -7.24
N MET A 9 5.12 1.12 -7.28
CA MET A 9 6.01 1.64 -8.31
C MET A 9 5.62 1.15 -9.71
N ILE A 10 5.21 -0.12 -9.84
CA ILE A 10 4.75 -0.68 -11.11
C ILE A 10 3.42 -0.03 -11.52
N GLU A 11 2.47 0.09 -10.60
CA GLU A 11 1.17 0.73 -10.84
C GLU A 11 1.31 2.20 -11.27
N LYS A 12 2.24 2.94 -10.66
CA LYS A 12 2.52 4.35 -10.97
C LYS A 12 3.49 4.54 -12.13
N GLY A 13 4.09 3.47 -12.66
CA GLY A 13 5.10 3.55 -13.71
C GLY A 13 6.41 4.23 -13.29
N VAL A 14 6.75 4.21 -12.00
CA VAL A 14 7.94 4.87 -11.44
C VAL A 14 9.10 3.89 -11.37
N SER A 15 10.24 4.26 -11.96
CA SER A 15 11.45 3.45 -11.88
C SER A 15 12.14 3.59 -10.52
N SER A 16 12.92 2.57 -10.11
CA SER A 16 13.71 2.62 -8.87
C SER A 16 14.77 3.71 -8.88
N VAL A 17 15.21 4.13 -10.06
CA VAL A 17 16.16 5.23 -10.23
C VAL A 17 15.44 6.57 -10.01
N ASN A 18 14.26 6.76 -10.60
CA ASN A 18 13.48 7.99 -10.39
C ASN A 18 13.03 8.13 -8.95
N LEU A 19 12.62 7.02 -8.30
CA LEU A 19 12.24 7.06 -6.89
C LEU A 19 13.44 7.45 -6.01
N ALA A 20 14.63 6.89 -6.28
CA ALA A 20 15.86 7.21 -5.57
C ALA A 20 16.23 8.70 -5.71
N ASP A 21 16.10 9.25 -6.92
CA ASP A 21 16.34 10.66 -7.22
C ASP A 21 15.32 11.57 -6.51
N MET A 22 14.03 11.25 -6.59
CA MET A 22 12.96 12.01 -5.95
C MET A 22 13.08 12.09 -4.43
N ILE A 23 13.49 11.00 -3.77
CA ILE A 23 13.64 10.98 -2.31
C ILE A 23 15.05 11.34 -1.84
N GLY A 24 15.99 11.55 -2.76
CA GLY A 24 17.38 11.89 -2.46
C GLY A 24 18.16 10.79 -1.75
N VAL A 25 17.93 9.52 -2.10
CA VAL A 25 18.69 8.40 -1.53
C VAL A 25 19.43 7.61 -2.61
N SER A 26 20.42 6.82 -2.21
CA SER A 26 21.14 5.93 -3.12
C SER A 26 20.23 4.85 -3.72
N LYS A 27 20.46 4.52 -5.00
CA LYS A 27 19.80 3.38 -5.69
C LYS A 27 19.89 2.07 -4.91
N VAL A 28 21.01 1.84 -4.23
CA VAL A 28 21.23 0.66 -3.37
C VAL A 28 20.23 0.62 -2.22
N THR A 29 19.98 1.76 -1.58
CA THR A 29 19.00 1.91 -0.50
C THR A 29 17.60 1.57 -0.98
N ILE A 30 17.15 2.15 -2.10
CA ILE A 30 15.86 1.82 -2.72
C ILE A 30 15.78 0.33 -3.07
N SER A 31 16.82 -0.24 -3.65
CA SER A 31 16.83 -1.66 -4.02
C SER A 31 16.72 -2.56 -2.78
N ASN A 32 17.40 -2.22 -1.68
CA ASN A 32 17.28 -2.95 -0.42
C ASN A 32 15.89 -2.81 0.20
N LEU A 33 15.27 -1.62 0.11
CA LEU A 33 13.90 -1.36 0.54
C LEU A 33 12.89 -2.22 -0.25
N ILE A 34 12.97 -2.18 -1.59
CA ILE A 34 12.09 -2.94 -2.50
C ILE A 34 12.21 -4.45 -2.27
N ASN A 35 13.44 -4.92 -2.02
CA ASN A 35 13.71 -6.33 -1.74
C ASN A 35 13.50 -6.70 -0.26
N ASN A 36 12.93 -5.81 0.55
CA ASN A 36 12.66 -6.03 1.98
C ASN A 36 13.92 -6.47 2.79
N LYS A 37 15.11 -6.09 2.32
CA LYS A 37 16.40 -6.41 2.98
C LYS A 37 16.72 -5.47 4.13
N THR A 38 16.11 -4.29 4.15
CA THR A 38 16.35 -3.27 5.18
C THR A 38 15.01 -2.66 5.58
N MET A 39 14.83 -2.45 6.88
CA MET A 39 13.66 -1.77 7.39
C MET A 39 13.83 -0.26 7.18
N PRO A 40 12.94 0.39 6.41
CA PRO A 40 13.03 1.83 6.23
C PRO A 40 12.66 2.58 7.49
N SER A 41 13.27 3.74 7.68
CA SER A 41 12.87 4.68 8.72
C SER A 41 11.54 5.34 8.36
N VAL A 42 10.83 5.84 9.37
CA VAL A 42 9.56 6.58 9.19
C VAL A 42 9.75 7.75 8.20
N GLU A 43 10.85 8.48 8.30
CA GLU A 43 11.17 9.57 7.38
C GLU A 43 11.31 9.09 5.92
N THR A 44 11.93 7.93 5.70
CA THR A 44 12.07 7.35 4.35
C THR A 44 10.72 6.91 3.81
N LEU A 45 9.87 6.31 4.64
CA LEU A 45 8.51 5.93 4.26
C LEU A 45 7.67 7.14 3.87
N GLU A 46 7.76 8.23 4.63
CA GLU A 46 7.06 9.49 4.35
C GLU A 46 7.52 10.11 3.03
N LYS A 47 8.84 10.13 2.78
CA LYS A 47 9.40 10.58 1.50
C LYS A 47 8.93 9.72 0.34
N ILE A 48 8.88 8.39 0.50
CA ILE A 48 8.41 7.47 -0.54
C ILE A 48 6.92 7.67 -0.82
N ALA A 49 6.10 7.78 0.23
CA ALA A 49 4.66 8.06 0.12
C ALA A 49 4.43 9.37 -0.64
N THR A 50 5.18 10.41 -0.29
CA THR A 50 5.12 11.72 -0.94
C THR A 50 5.57 11.66 -2.41
N ALA A 51 6.69 11.00 -2.70
CA ALA A 51 7.21 10.87 -4.06
C ALA A 51 6.32 10.02 -4.99
N LEU A 52 5.61 9.04 -4.43
CA LEU A 52 4.66 8.20 -5.16
C LEU A 52 3.25 8.81 -5.19
N ASP A 53 3.03 9.94 -4.51
CA ASP A 53 1.72 10.57 -4.33
C ASP A 53 0.67 9.53 -3.87
N VAL A 54 0.98 8.85 -2.77
CA VAL A 54 0.11 7.86 -2.13
C VAL A 54 0.12 8.06 -0.61
N PRO A 55 -0.99 7.74 0.08
CA PRO A 55 -0.99 7.79 1.53
C PRO A 55 -0.11 6.68 2.13
N MET A 56 0.46 6.94 3.31
CA MET A 56 1.46 6.05 3.95
C MET A 56 0.95 4.62 4.16
N TRP A 57 -0.33 4.44 4.47
CA TRP A 57 -0.93 3.11 4.66
C TRP A 57 -0.91 2.26 3.38
N GLN A 58 -0.93 2.90 2.21
CA GLN A 58 -0.90 2.20 0.92
C GLN A 58 0.43 1.50 0.67
N LEU A 59 1.51 1.93 1.35
CA LEU A 59 2.80 1.24 1.34
C LEU A 59 2.76 -0.16 1.99
N PHE A 60 1.73 -0.43 2.80
CA PHE A 60 1.60 -1.67 3.56
C PHE A 60 0.43 -2.54 3.10
N ALA A 61 -0.62 -1.94 2.51
CA ALA A 61 -1.81 -2.64 2.05
C ALA A 61 -2.33 -2.03 0.75
N SER A 62 -2.82 -2.86 -0.17
CA SER A 62 -3.49 -2.35 -1.37
C SER A 62 -4.86 -1.75 -1.04
N LYS A 63 -5.34 -0.87 -1.92
CA LYS A 63 -6.69 -0.30 -1.78
C LYS A 63 -7.75 -1.39 -1.68
N GLU A 64 -7.61 -2.49 -2.44
CA GLU A 64 -8.52 -3.65 -2.37
C GLU A 64 -8.43 -4.44 -1.06
N GLU A 65 -7.32 -4.37 -0.32
CA GLU A 65 -7.20 -5.04 0.98
C GLU A 65 -7.82 -4.20 2.10
N VAL A 66 -7.74 -2.86 1.99
CA VAL A 66 -8.24 -1.91 3.01
C VAL A 66 -9.71 -1.60 2.80
N GLN A 67 -10.12 -1.39 1.55
CA GLN A 67 -11.52 -1.44 1.16
C GLN A 67 -11.85 -2.92 1.04
N GLY A 68 -12.07 -3.58 2.18
CA GLY A 68 -12.41 -5.01 2.21
C GLY A 68 -13.41 -5.34 1.12
N GLU A 69 -13.28 -6.56 0.56
CA GLU A 69 -14.04 -7.13 -0.56
C GLU A 69 -15.34 -6.37 -0.82
N PRO A 70 -15.60 -5.92 -2.07
CA PRO A 70 -16.79 -5.13 -2.39
C PRO A 70 -17.96 -5.80 -1.69
N ALA A 71 -18.51 -5.14 -0.67
CA ALA A 71 -19.53 -5.73 0.18
C ALA A 71 -20.54 -6.33 -0.78
N ASP A 72 -20.66 -7.67 -0.81
CA ASP A 72 -21.56 -8.32 -1.74
C ASP A 72 -22.87 -7.55 -1.63
N PRO A 73 -23.49 -7.11 -2.73
CA PRO A 73 -24.72 -6.32 -2.65
C PRO A 73 -25.84 -7.07 -1.89
N ASN A 74 -25.68 -8.38 -1.71
CA ASN A 74 -26.55 -9.25 -0.92
C ASN A 74 -26.16 -9.39 0.56
N THR A 75 -25.12 -8.69 1.03
CA THR A 75 -24.65 -8.76 2.42
C THR A 75 -25.11 -7.52 3.19
N ILE A 76 -26.18 -7.65 3.97
CA ILE A 76 -26.69 -6.60 4.85
C ILE A 76 -26.08 -6.77 6.24
N THR A 77 -25.52 -5.69 6.81
CA THR A 77 -25.01 -5.68 8.19
C THR A 77 -26.04 -5.06 9.12
N CYS A 78 -26.48 -5.80 10.15
CA CYS A 78 -27.46 -5.28 11.10
C CYS A 78 -26.86 -4.19 12.00
N PRO A 79 -27.43 -2.97 12.04
CA PRO A 79 -26.89 -1.85 12.83
C PRO A 79 -27.06 -2.03 14.35
N LYS A 80 -27.79 -3.05 14.81
CA LYS A 80 -28.03 -3.31 16.23
C LYS A 80 -27.07 -4.34 16.84
N CYS A 81 -26.62 -5.32 16.06
CA CYS A 81 -25.80 -6.43 16.56
C CYS A 81 -24.56 -6.74 15.72
N GLY A 82 -24.37 -6.08 14.57
CA GLY A 82 -23.21 -6.27 13.69
C GLY A 82 -23.19 -7.57 12.90
N THR A 83 -24.26 -8.38 12.99
CA THR A 83 -24.38 -9.64 12.23
C THR A 83 -24.51 -9.35 10.74
N ARG A 84 -23.73 -10.06 9.92
CA ARG A 84 -23.74 -10.01 8.46
C ARG A 84 -24.69 -11.09 7.93
N PHE A 85 -25.65 -10.71 7.10
CA PHE A 85 -26.63 -11.62 6.50
C PHE A 85 -26.42 -11.64 5.00
N LYS A 86 -26.22 -12.82 4.43
CA LYS A 86 -26.17 -13.03 2.98
C LYS A 86 -27.57 -13.43 2.49
N MET A 87 -28.13 -12.68 1.56
CA MET A 87 -29.37 -13.06 0.86
C MET A 87 -29.01 -14.01 -0.29
N GLU A 88 -29.41 -15.28 -0.17
CA GLU A 88 -29.55 -16.20 -1.30
C GLU A 88 -31.05 -16.25 -1.67
N GLU A 89 -31.34 -16.34 -2.98
CA GLU A 89 -32.70 -16.32 -3.53
C GLU A 89 -33.51 -17.57 -3.13
#